data_AF-A0A1H1TBR3-F1
#
_entry.id   AF-A0A1H1TBR3-F1
#
_cell.length_a   1.000
_cell.length_b   1.000
_cell.length_c   1.000
_cell.angle_alpha   90.00
_cell.angle_beta   90.00
_cell.angle_gamma   90.00
#
_symmetry.space_group_name_H-M   'P 1'
#
loop_
_entity.id
_entity.type
_entity.pdbx_description
1 polymer ?
#
loop_
_entity_poly.entity_id
_entity_poly.type
_entity_poly.pdbx_seq_one_letter_code
_entity_poly.pdbx_strand_id
1 'polypeptide(L)'
;MVVRVEEERCHVAVGGAVRTVGYAPPFPSPRLERVAPGHRVALATAQDGRVVALWRWYDAVVVELEGALVRLWEPAHGEVVARPRDPGQTFVPGTRAYLSAGLPGAEWWVAGPVGTVGAAPVELDEVEQLYRRHGLWASALA
;
A
#
# COMPACT_ATOMS: atom_id res chain seq x y z
N MET A 1 1.59 -5.77 7.93
CA MET A 1 1.33 -6.58 6.70
C MET A 1 -0.01 -7.28 6.87
N VAL A 2 -0.80 -7.41 5.81
CA VAL A 2 -2.08 -8.12 5.88
C VAL A 2 -1.84 -9.62 5.97
N VAL A 3 -2.52 -10.28 6.91
CA VAL A 3 -2.49 -11.73 7.10
C VAL A 3 -3.84 -12.39 6.83
N ARG A 4 -4.94 -11.64 6.93
CA ARG A 4 -6.30 -12.09 6.60
C ARG A 4 -7.16 -10.90 6.20
N VAL A 5 -8.14 -11.14 5.33
CA VAL A 5 -9.07 -10.14 4.80
C VAL A 5 -10.50 -10.54 5.11
N GLU A 6 -11.32 -9.56 5.44
CA GLU A 6 -12.78 -9.61 5.50
C GLU A 6 -13.34 -8.42 4.71
N GLU A 7 -14.65 -8.42 4.48
CA GLU A 7 -15.32 -7.43 3.63
C GLU A 7 -15.06 -5.98 4.07
N GLU A 8 -15.17 -5.68 5.36
CA GLU A 8 -15.02 -4.32 5.91
C GLU A 8 -13.74 -4.11 6.74
N ARG A 9 -12.89 -5.12 6.84
CA ARG A 9 -11.69 -5.09 7.70
C ARG A 9 -10.61 -6.04 7.25
N CYS A 10 -9.39 -5.80 7.71
CA CYS A 10 -8.29 -6.75 7.56
C CYS A 10 -7.62 -7.01 8.90
N HIS A 11 -6.92 -8.14 8.95
CA HIS A 11 -6.05 -8.52 10.06
C HIS A 11 -4.61 -8.22 9.63
N VAL A 12 -3.91 -7.44 10.43
CA VAL A 12 -2.57 -6.96 10.13
C VAL A 12 -1.57 -7.38 11.21
N ALA A 13 -0.46 -7.98 10.77
CA ALA A 13 0.69 -8.23 11.62
C ALA A 13 1.50 -6.91 11.79
N VAL A 14 1.62 -6.45 13.04
CA VAL A 14 2.35 -5.23 13.46
C VAL A 14 2.99 -5.49 14.82
N GLY A 15 4.30 -5.23 14.95
CA GLY A 15 5.00 -5.36 16.24
C GLY A 15 4.91 -6.75 16.87
N GLY A 16 4.87 -7.81 16.05
CA GLY A 16 4.75 -9.20 16.52
C GLY A 16 3.33 -9.64 16.91
N ALA A 17 2.33 -8.75 16.85
CA ALA A 17 0.93 -9.06 17.14
C ALA A 17 0.04 -8.93 15.90
N VAL A 18 -1.08 -9.65 15.88
CA VAL A 18 -2.13 -9.48 14.86
C VAL A 18 -3.18 -8.53 15.40
N ARG A 19 -3.56 -7.52 14.61
CA ARG A 19 -4.60 -6.55 14.93
C ARG A 19 -5.68 -6.55 13.86
N THR A 20 -6.94 -6.39 14.27
CA THR A 20 -8.05 -6.17 13.35
C THR A 20 -8.23 -4.67 13.11
N VAL A 21 -8.26 -4.24 11.85
CA VAL A 21 -8.40 -2.82 11.48
C VAL A 21 -9.44 -2.67 10.38
N GLY A 22 -10.31 -1.67 10.52
CA GLY A 22 -11.28 -1.30 9.49
C GLY A 22 -10.60 -0.53 8.34
N TYR A 23 -11.23 -0.50 7.18
CA TYR A 23 -10.81 0.37 6.08
C TYR A 23 -11.31 1.80 6.29
N ALA A 24 -10.52 2.78 5.90
CA ALA A 24 -10.93 4.17 5.95
C ALA A 24 -11.95 4.48 4.82
N PRO A 25 -13.15 5.00 5.13
CA PRO A 25 -14.22 5.31 4.17
C PRO A 25 -13.95 6.14 2.89
N PRO A 26 -13.02 7.12 2.79
CA PRO A 26 -12.86 7.89 1.55
C PRO A 26 -12.22 7.04 0.45
N PHE A 27 -11.68 5.89 0.82
CA PHE A 27 -11.31 4.86 -0.12
C PHE A 27 -12.47 3.90 -0.22
N PRO A 28 -12.95 3.57 -1.44
CA PRO A 28 -13.89 2.48 -1.60
C PRO A 28 -13.39 1.26 -0.84
N SER A 29 -14.29 0.61 -0.08
CA SER A 29 -14.00 -0.67 0.57
C SER A 29 -13.27 -1.53 -0.45
N PRO A 30 -12.02 -1.93 -0.17
CA PRO A 30 -11.24 -2.65 -1.14
C PRO A 30 -11.99 -3.92 -1.50
N ARG A 31 -12.09 -4.21 -2.80
CA ARG A 31 -12.35 -5.60 -3.20
C ARG A 31 -11.33 -6.50 -2.51
N LEU A 32 -11.75 -7.67 -2.04
CA LEU A 32 -10.91 -8.54 -1.20
C LEU A 32 -9.54 -8.81 -1.83
N GLU A 33 -9.47 -8.93 -3.16
CA GLU A 33 -8.22 -9.09 -3.91
C GLU A 33 -7.22 -7.92 -3.73
N ARG A 34 -7.69 -6.72 -3.39
CA ARG A 34 -6.86 -5.51 -3.23
C ARG A 34 -6.18 -5.42 -1.87
N VAL A 35 -6.56 -6.24 -0.90
CA VAL A 35 -5.92 -6.31 0.42
C VAL A 35 -5.50 -7.75 0.71
N ALA A 36 -5.18 -8.52 -0.33
CA ALA A 36 -4.77 -9.91 -0.19
C ALA A 36 -3.63 -10.08 0.84
N PRO A 37 -3.55 -11.23 1.52
CA PRO A 37 -2.44 -11.53 2.41
C PRO A 37 -1.09 -11.31 1.71
N GLY A 38 -0.16 -10.66 2.41
CA GLY A 38 1.13 -10.21 1.85
C GLY A 38 1.16 -8.73 1.44
N HIS A 39 -0.01 -8.12 1.15
CA HIS A 39 -0.07 -6.68 0.90
C HIS A 39 0.28 -5.88 2.16
N ARG A 40 0.78 -4.65 1.95
CA ARG A 40 1.06 -3.71 3.04
C ARG A 40 0.03 -2.61 3.08
N VAL A 41 -0.26 -2.14 4.29
CA VAL A 41 -1.20 -1.05 4.51
C VAL A 41 -0.59 -0.04 5.48
N ALA A 42 -0.82 1.24 5.22
CA ALA A 42 -0.55 2.29 6.19
C ALA A 42 -1.69 2.30 7.21
N LEU A 43 -1.34 2.26 8.49
CA LEU A 43 -2.29 2.34 9.58
C LEU A 43 -2.22 3.71 10.19
N ALA A 44 -3.32 4.17 10.76
CA ALA A 44 -3.24 5.27 11.70
C ALA A 44 -4.37 5.28 12.71
N THR A 45 -4.11 5.97 13.82
CA THR A 45 -5.02 6.10 14.96
C THR A 45 -5.78 7.42 14.86
N ALA A 46 -7.11 7.32 14.82
CA ALA A 46 -8.05 8.43 14.89
C ALA A 46 -8.05 9.08 16.29
N GLN A 47 -8.61 10.29 16.39
CA GLN A 47 -8.69 11.02 17.67
C GLN A 47 -9.49 10.27 18.75
N ASP A 48 -10.44 9.43 18.34
CA ASP A 48 -11.23 8.57 19.23
C ASP A 48 -10.53 7.24 19.60
N GLY A 49 -9.29 7.05 19.15
CA GLY A 49 -8.47 5.86 19.43
C GLY A 49 -8.67 4.69 18.44
N ARG A 50 -9.60 4.78 17.49
CA ARG A 50 -9.77 3.73 16.46
C ARG A 50 -8.57 3.68 15.53
N VAL A 51 -8.12 2.47 15.19
CA VAL A 51 -7.06 2.25 14.19
C VAL A 51 -7.70 1.84 12.87
N VAL A 52 -7.35 2.55 11.80
CA VAL A 52 -7.86 2.27 10.45
C VAL A 52 -6.72 2.11 9.45
N ALA A 53 -6.96 1.33 8.40
CA ALA A 53 -6.09 1.25 7.24
C ALA A 53 -6.41 2.40 6.27
N LEU A 54 -5.42 3.27 6.05
CA LEU A 54 -5.53 4.48 5.24
C LEU A 54 -5.05 4.31 3.80
N TRP A 55 -4.12 3.39 3.55
CA TRP A 55 -3.47 3.28 2.26
C TRP A 55 -2.98 1.88 1.99
N ARG A 56 -2.81 1.51 0.72
CA ARG A 56 -2.54 0.14 0.29
C ARG A 56 -1.36 0.09 -0.68
N TRP A 57 -0.46 -0.86 -0.41
CA TRP A 57 0.64 -1.27 -1.28
C TRP A 57 0.39 -2.71 -1.70
N TYR A 58 0.20 -2.89 -3.00
CA TYR A 58 -0.05 -4.15 -3.67
C TYR A 58 1.25 -4.85 -3.97
N ASP A 59 1.19 -6.17 -4.04
CA ASP A 59 2.31 -6.97 -4.48
C ASP A 59 2.23 -7.19 -5.99
N ALA A 60 3.27 -6.80 -6.72
CA ALA A 60 3.31 -6.85 -8.17
C ALA A 60 4.63 -7.48 -8.65
N VAL A 61 4.61 -8.11 -9.81
CA VAL A 61 5.80 -8.67 -10.47
C VAL A 61 6.34 -7.65 -11.45
N VAL A 62 7.63 -7.35 -11.37
CA VAL A 62 8.32 -6.50 -12.35
C VAL A 62 8.39 -7.26 -13.67
N VAL A 63 7.86 -6.68 -14.75
CA VAL A 63 7.88 -7.26 -16.09
C VAL A 63 9.06 -6.70 -16.88
N GLU A 64 9.21 -5.36 -16.86
CA GLU A 64 10.17 -4.66 -17.69
C GLU A 64 10.53 -3.29 -17.09
N LEU A 65 11.71 -2.79 -17.45
CA LEU A 65 12.12 -1.40 -17.23
C LEU A 65 11.89 -0.61 -18.53
N GLU A 66 11.06 0.43 -18.49
CA GLU A 66 10.73 1.26 -19.64
C GLU A 66 11.27 2.68 -19.43
N GLY A 67 12.57 2.88 -19.72
CA GLY A 67 13.25 4.14 -19.48
C GLY A 67 13.25 4.52 -18.00
N ALA A 68 12.55 5.60 -17.65
CA ALA A 68 12.37 6.06 -16.26
C ALA A 68 11.12 5.46 -15.57
N LEU A 69 10.42 4.56 -16.24
CA LEU A 69 9.22 3.89 -15.75
C LEU A 69 9.49 2.40 -15.55
N VAL A 70 8.63 1.75 -14.78
CA VAL A 70 8.66 0.31 -14.54
C VAL A 70 7.33 -0.25 -14.97
N ARG A 71 7.35 -1.29 -15.82
CA ARG A 71 6.17 -2.07 -16.18
C ARG A 71 6.07 -3.25 -15.23
N LEU A 72 4.92 -3.38 -14.59
CA LEU A 72 4.61 -4.43 -13.63
C LEU A 72 3.38 -5.19 -14.08
N TRP A 73 3.25 -6.43 -13.62
CA TRP A 73 2.00 -7.16 -13.67
C TRP A 73 1.50 -7.37 -12.25
N GLU A 74 0.25 -7.03 -11.98
CA GLU A 74 -0.39 -7.42 -10.75
C GLU A 74 -1.81 -7.95 -10.99
N PRO A 75 -2.31 -8.89 -10.16
CA PRO A 75 -3.48 -9.70 -10.51
C PRO A 75 -4.79 -8.94 -10.78
N ALA A 76 -4.94 -7.72 -10.26
CA ALA A 76 -6.22 -7.01 -10.25
C ALA A 76 -6.40 -6.01 -11.41
N HIS A 77 -5.30 -5.55 -12.01
CA HIS A 77 -5.24 -4.50 -13.03
C HIS A 77 -4.40 -4.95 -14.24
N GLY A 78 -3.73 -6.11 -14.16
CA GLY A 78 -2.95 -6.64 -15.27
C GLY A 78 -1.61 -5.93 -15.38
N GLU A 79 -1.23 -5.52 -16.58
CA GLU A 79 0.00 -4.74 -16.76
C GLU A 79 -0.22 -3.27 -16.37
N VAL A 80 0.63 -2.78 -15.49
CA VAL A 80 0.63 -1.42 -14.96
C VAL A 80 1.98 -0.77 -15.21
N VAL A 81 1.96 0.48 -15.66
CA VAL A 81 3.16 1.31 -15.77
C VAL A 81 3.22 2.25 -14.57
N ALA A 82 4.32 2.18 -13.81
CA ALA A 82 4.51 2.93 -12.59
C ALA A 82 5.80 3.76 -12.63
N ARG A 83 5.79 4.89 -11.91
CA ARG A 83 7.01 5.66 -11.64
C ARG A 83 7.75 5.07 -10.44
N PRO A 84 9.09 4.93 -10.50
CA PRO A 84 9.89 4.64 -9.32
C PRO A 84 9.64 5.68 -8.23
N ARG A 85 9.34 5.23 -7.01
CA ARG A 85 9.20 6.11 -5.86
C ARG A 85 10.52 6.76 -5.47
N ASP A 86 11.58 5.96 -5.51
CA ASP A 86 12.97 6.39 -5.47
C ASP A 86 13.58 6.22 -6.87
N PRO A 87 13.91 7.31 -7.59
CA PRO A 87 14.55 7.24 -8.90
C PRO A 87 15.91 6.51 -8.90
N GLY A 88 16.59 6.41 -7.76
CA GLY A 88 17.86 5.68 -7.62
C GLY A 88 17.66 4.17 -7.45
N GLN A 89 16.44 3.72 -7.20
CA GLN A 89 16.15 2.30 -7.01
C GLN A 89 16.14 1.54 -8.34
N THR A 90 16.88 0.44 -8.38
CA THR A 90 16.88 -0.48 -9.53
C THR A 90 15.89 -1.62 -9.32
N PHE A 91 15.14 -1.96 -10.37
CA PHE A 91 14.22 -3.10 -10.39
C PHE A 91 14.69 -4.16 -11.39
N VAL A 92 14.40 -5.43 -11.12
CA VAL A 92 14.82 -6.55 -11.96
C VAL A 92 13.58 -7.31 -12.44
N PRO A 93 13.41 -7.52 -13.76
CA PRO A 93 12.35 -8.36 -14.30
C PRO A 93 12.24 -9.73 -13.61
N GLY A 94 11.01 -10.18 -13.38
CA GLY A 94 10.70 -11.42 -12.66
C GLY A 94 10.74 -11.31 -11.13
N THR A 95 11.22 -10.20 -10.57
CA THR A 95 11.19 -9.96 -9.11
C THR A 95 9.88 -9.30 -8.68
N ARG A 96 9.58 -9.36 -7.37
CA ARG A 96 8.38 -8.74 -6.80
C ARG A 96 8.71 -7.36 -6.23
N ALA A 97 7.83 -6.39 -6.44
CA ALA A 97 7.93 -5.04 -5.92
C ALA A 97 6.58 -4.56 -5.35
N TYR A 98 6.62 -3.57 -4.44
CA TYR A 98 5.38 -2.97 -3.96
C TYR A 98 4.88 -1.91 -4.93
N LEU A 99 3.60 -1.98 -5.28
CA LEU A 99 2.90 -1.07 -6.18
C LEU A 99 1.80 -0.32 -5.43
N SER A 100 1.62 0.97 -5.70
CA SER A 100 0.53 1.76 -5.12
C SER A 100 -0.04 2.73 -6.13
N ALA A 101 -1.36 2.90 -6.13
CA ALA A 101 -2.04 3.99 -6.83
C ALA A 101 -2.31 5.14 -5.85
N GLY A 102 -2.17 6.39 -6.32
CA GLY A 102 -2.80 7.55 -5.67
C GLY A 102 -1.89 8.57 -4.98
N LEU A 103 -0.56 8.42 -4.97
CA LEU A 103 0.28 9.53 -4.48
C LEU A 103 0.21 10.72 -5.46
N PRO A 104 0.22 11.98 -4.98
CA PRO A 104 0.20 13.15 -5.86
C PRO A 104 1.33 13.10 -6.90
N GLY A 105 0.98 13.31 -8.17
CA GLY A 105 1.96 13.44 -9.26
C GLY A 105 2.26 12.19 -10.07
N ALA A 106 1.66 11.03 -9.78
CA ALA A 106 1.61 9.90 -10.71
C ALA A 106 0.39 9.01 -10.49
N GLU A 107 -0.10 8.37 -11.56
CA GLU A 107 -1.20 7.40 -11.47
C GLU A 107 -0.80 6.18 -10.62
N TRP A 108 0.43 5.69 -10.83
CA TRP A 108 1.01 4.55 -10.13
C TRP A 108 2.47 4.77 -9.73
N TRP A 109 2.81 4.21 -8.57
CA TRP A 109 4.14 4.25 -7.98
C TRP A 109 4.63 2.85 -7.61
N VAL A 110 5.89 2.54 -7.91
CA VAL A 110 6.57 1.31 -7.48
C VAL A 110 7.64 1.64 -6.45
N ALA A 111 7.72 0.85 -5.38
CA ALA A 111 8.69 1.01 -4.31
C ALA A 111 9.21 -0.35 -3.87
N GLY A 112 10.53 -0.48 -3.67
CA GLY A 112 11.11 -1.62 -2.98
C GLY A 112 10.99 -2.98 -3.67
N PRO A 113 11.85 -3.95 -3.32
CA PRO A 113 11.48 -5.34 -3.46
C PRO A 113 10.42 -5.71 -2.39
N VAL A 114 9.59 -6.70 -2.69
CA VAL A 114 8.77 -7.36 -1.67
C VAL A 114 9.68 -8.16 -0.75
N GLY A 115 9.70 -7.79 0.53
CA GLY A 115 10.59 -8.37 1.54
C GLY A 115 9.84 -8.99 2.72
N THR A 116 10.60 -9.39 3.74
CA THR A 116 10.07 -9.94 5.00
C THR A 116 9.23 -8.92 5.76
N VAL A 117 8.33 -9.40 6.62
CA VAL A 117 7.46 -8.57 7.48
C VAL A 117 8.32 -7.56 8.26
N GLY A 118 8.05 -6.27 8.09
CA GLY A 118 8.79 -5.17 8.73
C GLY A 118 9.86 -4.49 7.87
N ALA A 119 10.45 -5.16 6.87
CA ALA A 119 11.64 -4.65 6.16
C ALA A 119 11.38 -4.02 4.76
N ALA A 120 10.13 -3.68 4.43
CA ALA A 120 9.85 -3.10 3.12
C ALA A 120 10.11 -1.59 3.14
N PRO A 121 10.75 -1.03 2.09
CA PRO A 121 11.04 0.40 1.99
C PRO A 121 9.82 1.20 1.53
N VAL A 122 8.62 0.81 1.98
CA VAL A 122 7.39 1.58 1.74
C VAL A 122 7.18 2.54 2.90
N GLU A 123 6.94 3.81 2.60
CA GLU A 123 6.89 4.89 3.59
C GLU A 123 5.52 4.96 4.29
N LEU A 124 5.16 3.88 5.00
CA LEU A 124 3.87 3.75 5.69
C LEU A 124 3.64 4.89 6.71
N ASP A 125 4.70 5.28 7.43
CA ASP A 125 4.66 6.34 8.43
C ASP A 125 4.49 7.73 7.79
N GLU A 126 5.00 7.94 6.58
CA GLU A 126 4.83 9.21 5.86
C GLU A 126 3.39 9.41 5.41
N VAL A 127 2.73 8.33 4.96
CA VAL A 127 1.31 8.38 4.58
C VAL A 127 0.44 8.67 5.80
N GLU A 128 0.72 8.04 6.95
CA GLU A 128 0.07 8.37 8.22
C GLU A 128 0.25 9.86 8.58
N GLN A 129 1.49 10.36 8.47
CA GLN A 129 1.79 11.76 8.77
C GLN A 129 1.12 12.75 7.81
N LEU A 130 1.04 12.43 6.52
CA LEU A 130 0.34 13.23 5.52
C LEU A 130 -1.13 13.44 5.94
N TYR A 131 -1.82 12.34 6.28
CA TYR A 131 -3.21 12.39 6.70
C TYR A 131 -3.42 13.20 7.98
N ARG A 132 -2.52 13.01 8.97
CA ARG A 132 -2.54 13.80 10.21
C ARG A 132 -2.29 15.29 9.97
N ARG A 133 -1.23 15.63 9.22
CA ARG A 133 -0.77 17.01 9.00
C ARG A 133 -1.78 17.84 8.23
N HIS A 134 -2.44 17.25 7.24
CA HIS A 134 -3.37 17.96 6.37
C HIS A 134 -4.83 17.86 6.82
N GLY A 135 -5.10 17.28 7.99
CA GLY A 135 -6.47 17.17 8.51
C GLY A 135 -7.42 16.35 7.62
N LEU A 136 -6.88 15.47 6.77
CA LEU A 136 -7.65 14.66 5.82
C LEU A 136 -8.49 13.56 6.53
N TRP A 137 -8.39 13.49 7.86
CA TRP A 137 -9.11 12.57 8.73
C TRP A 137 -10.62 12.71 8.72
N ALA A 138 -11.11 13.93 8.61
CA ALA A 138 -12.55 14.17 8.53
C ALA A 138 -13.13 13.48 7.29
N SER A 139 -12.39 13.49 6.17
CA SER A 139 -12.70 12.75 4.96
C SER A 139 -12.45 11.24 5.15
N ALA A 140 -11.42 10.87 5.91
CA ALA A 140 -11.00 9.51 6.20
C ALA A 140 -11.96 8.66 7.02
N LEU A 141 -12.87 9.28 7.77
CA LEU A 141 -13.78 8.63 8.72
C LEU A 141 -15.25 9.00 8.50
N ALA A 142 -15.55 9.74 7.43
CA ALA A 142 -16.90 10.17 7.05
C ALA A 142 -17.78 9.01 6.56
#